data_AF-A0A4R9AGC7-F1
#
_entry.id   AF-A0A4R9AGC7-F1
#
_cell.length_a   1.000
_cell.length_b   1.000
_cell.length_c   1.000
_cell.angle_alpha   90.00
_cell.angle_beta   90.00
_cell.angle_gamma   90.00
#
_symmetry.space_group_name_H-M   'P 1'
#
loop_
_entity.id
_entity.type
_entity.pdbx_description
1 polymer ?
#
loop_
_entity_poly.entity_id
_entity_poly.type
_entity_poly.pdbx_seq_one_letter_code
_entity_poly.pdbx_strand_id
1 'polypeptide(L)'
;MRHTTRRLLVGLTAAVLLAGPVSAASAYDGWGGGSYSSSDGKASSYINPDTGAATANNDVDPNSSCFRADRYDMQMFSPAGTATKNVHNDACFLDRNGKKLDGPASFESRGVGVISACPDPDNAGPKTASLRDKNGDGRADLCFQSGYQTKGTAGDFEFHARLNNTGMVGTQYVTWCSDKDADGCSDEWNKSSIRIDWSADGKGSFSGGGYDGRW
;
A
#
# COMPACT_ATOMS: atom_id res chain seq x y z
N MET A 1 -4.59 -57.36 50.71
CA MET A 1 -5.10 -56.03 51.11
C MET A 1 -4.01 -55.22 51.79
N ARG A 2 -3.39 -54.26 51.10
CA ARG A 2 -2.70 -53.10 51.69
C ARG A 2 -2.76 -51.95 50.68
N HIS A 3 -3.55 -50.93 50.98
CA HIS A 3 -3.49 -49.62 50.30
C HIS A 3 -2.39 -48.79 50.96
N THR A 4 -1.55 -48.10 50.18
CA THR A 4 -1.02 -46.78 50.62
C THR A 4 -0.55 -45.94 49.43
N THR A 5 -1.07 -44.72 49.38
CA THR A 5 -0.89 -43.64 48.39
C THR A 5 0.42 -42.87 48.61
N ARG A 6 1.11 -42.46 47.53
CA ARG A 6 2.07 -41.32 47.49
C ARG A 6 1.96 -40.68 46.09
N ARG A 7 1.25 -39.56 45.95
CA ARG A 7 1.72 -38.14 45.98
C ARG A 7 2.62 -37.73 44.81
N LEU A 8 2.30 -36.52 44.34
CA LEU A 8 2.49 -35.86 43.04
C LEU A 8 3.80 -35.04 42.94
N LEU A 9 4.01 -34.44 41.75
CA LEU A 9 5.01 -33.42 41.33
C LEU A 9 6.39 -33.99 40.94
N VAL A 10 7.08 -33.55 39.87
CA VAL A 10 7.39 -32.19 39.40
C VAL A 10 7.77 -32.26 37.90
N GLY A 11 7.51 -31.20 37.12
CA GLY A 11 8.15 -31.05 35.81
C GLY A 11 7.70 -29.86 34.96
N LEU A 12 7.61 -28.65 35.56
CA LEU A 12 7.47 -27.40 34.80
C LEU A 12 8.74 -27.16 33.97
N THR A 13 8.61 -27.11 32.65
CA THR A 13 9.63 -26.51 31.77
C THR A 13 9.13 -25.12 31.37
N ALA A 14 9.66 -24.11 32.05
CA ALA A 14 9.50 -22.71 31.66
C ALA A 14 10.51 -22.40 30.55
N ALA A 15 10.01 -22.15 29.33
CA ALA A 15 10.83 -21.59 28.26
C ALA A 15 11.00 -20.09 28.52
N VAL A 16 12.22 -19.68 28.84
CA VAL A 16 12.63 -18.29 28.97
C VAL A 16 12.76 -17.70 27.57
N LEU A 17 11.79 -16.89 27.15
CA LEU A 17 11.92 -16.02 25.99
C LEU A 17 12.67 -14.75 26.41
N LEU A 18 13.95 -14.69 26.04
CA LEU A 18 14.77 -13.50 26.08
C LEU A 18 14.23 -12.50 25.04
N ALA A 19 13.34 -11.61 25.47
CA ALA A 19 13.01 -10.39 24.72
C ALA A 19 14.16 -9.38 24.91
N GLY A 20 15.13 -9.42 24.00
CA GLY A 20 16.09 -8.32 23.85
C GLY A 20 15.41 -7.12 23.17
N PRO A 21 15.77 -5.88 23.53
CA PRO A 21 15.24 -4.70 22.85
C PRO A 21 15.76 -4.69 21.42
N VAL A 22 14.91 -5.03 20.45
CA VAL A 22 15.16 -4.67 19.05
C VAL A 22 15.12 -3.16 18.97
N SER A 23 16.30 -2.56 18.90
CA SER A 23 16.45 -1.15 18.56
C SER A 23 15.75 -0.94 17.23
N ALA A 24 14.69 -0.13 17.24
CA ALA A 24 14.01 0.29 16.02
C ALA A 24 15.04 0.98 15.13
N ALA A 25 15.49 0.28 14.10
CA ALA A 25 16.27 0.87 13.04
C ALA A 25 15.36 1.88 12.34
N SER A 26 15.65 3.15 12.56
CA SER A 26 15.04 4.28 11.87
C SER A 26 15.47 4.22 10.41
N ALA A 27 14.71 3.51 9.57
CA ALA A 27 14.85 3.60 8.12
C ALA A 27 14.17 4.91 7.67
N TYR A 28 14.97 5.98 7.65
CA TYR A 28 14.66 7.20 6.95
C TYR A 28 15.33 7.11 5.59
N ASP A 29 14.56 6.93 4.52
CA ASP A 29 15.01 7.18 3.15
C ASP A 29 13.83 7.75 2.35
N GLY A 30 14.03 8.97 1.86
CA GLY A 30 12.96 9.89 1.50
C GLY A 30 12.27 9.60 0.18
N TRP A 31 10.97 9.35 0.23
CA TRP A 31 9.99 9.68 -0.82
C TRP A 31 8.65 10.02 -0.13
N GLY A 32 8.35 11.32 -0.03
CA GLY A 32 7.03 11.89 0.28
C GLY A 32 6.33 11.39 1.56
N GLY A 33 6.77 11.86 2.73
CA GLY A 33 5.94 11.86 3.94
C GLY A 33 5.26 13.22 4.07
N GLY A 34 3.96 13.31 3.77
CA GLY A 34 3.19 14.55 3.92
C GLY A 34 3.29 15.15 5.33
N SER A 35 3.28 16.48 5.42
CA SER A 35 3.17 17.20 6.69
C SER A 35 1.73 17.14 7.19
N TYR A 36 1.53 17.20 8.51
CA TYR A 36 0.19 17.30 9.08
C TYR A 36 -0.44 18.67 8.76
N SER A 37 -1.22 18.75 7.67
CA SER A 37 -2.22 19.82 7.52
C SER A 37 -3.35 19.59 8.53
N SER A 38 -3.91 20.66 9.11
CA SER A 38 -4.93 20.54 10.16
C SER A 38 -6.25 19.93 9.67
N SER A 39 -6.50 19.90 8.36
CA SER A 39 -7.72 19.33 7.78
C SER A 39 -7.51 18.01 7.05
N ASP A 40 -6.31 17.75 6.51
CA ASP A 40 -6.09 16.64 5.56
C ASP A 40 -5.19 15.54 6.12
N GLY A 41 -4.53 15.80 7.26
CA GLY A 41 -3.64 14.85 7.91
C GLY A 41 -2.35 14.61 7.15
N LYS A 42 -1.73 13.46 7.40
CA LYS A 42 -0.53 12.93 6.73
C LYS A 42 -0.92 11.73 5.87
N ALA A 43 -0.64 11.79 4.59
CA ALA A 43 -0.79 10.70 3.65
C ALA A 43 0.24 9.59 3.93
N SER A 44 -0.21 8.34 3.85
CA SER A 44 0.64 7.16 3.89
C SER A 44 0.13 6.16 2.87
N SER A 45 0.82 6.08 1.74
CA SER A 45 0.63 5.04 0.73
C SER A 45 1.62 3.91 0.98
N TYR A 46 1.17 2.68 0.77
CA TYR A 46 1.95 1.47 0.95
C TYR A 46 1.48 0.35 0.04
N ILE A 47 2.36 -0.60 -0.23
CA ILE A 47 2.02 -1.82 -0.97
C ILE A 47 1.39 -2.80 0.01
N ASN A 48 0.17 -3.25 -0.28
CA ASN A 48 -0.48 -4.27 0.53
C ASN A 48 0.14 -5.64 0.17
N PRO A 49 0.63 -6.40 1.16
CA PRO A 49 1.29 -7.67 0.91
C PRO A 49 0.30 -8.77 0.51
N ASP A 50 -1.01 -8.53 0.65
CA ASP A 50 -2.06 -9.51 0.39
C ASP A 50 -1.80 -10.84 1.13
N THR A 51 -1.26 -10.74 2.35
CA THR A 51 -0.77 -11.89 3.12
C THR A 51 -1.87 -12.94 3.29
N GLY A 52 -1.61 -14.16 2.79
CA GLY A 52 -2.54 -15.28 2.85
C GLY A 52 -3.62 -15.29 1.76
N ALA A 53 -3.66 -14.31 0.85
CA ALA A 53 -4.53 -14.31 -0.31
C ALA A 53 -3.84 -14.93 -1.55
N ALA A 54 -4.63 -15.23 -2.60
CA ALA A 54 -4.08 -15.73 -3.86
C ALA A 54 -3.25 -14.69 -4.63
N THR A 55 -3.42 -13.41 -4.30
CA THR A 55 -2.68 -12.26 -4.84
C THR A 55 -1.48 -11.86 -3.98
N ALA A 56 -1.13 -12.66 -2.96
CA ALA A 56 -0.02 -12.37 -2.05
C ALA A 56 1.25 -11.95 -2.81
N ASN A 57 1.81 -10.81 -2.39
CA ASN A 57 3.07 -10.32 -2.87
C ASN A 57 4.16 -10.65 -1.84
N ASN A 58 5.03 -11.59 -2.18
CA ASN A 58 6.05 -12.11 -1.25
C ASN A 58 7.27 -11.20 -1.12
N ASP A 59 7.43 -10.23 -2.03
CA ASP A 59 8.55 -9.29 -2.02
C ASP A 59 8.27 -8.09 -1.08
N VAL A 60 7.03 -7.97 -0.61
CA VAL A 60 6.55 -6.90 0.28
C VAL A 60 6.59 -7.37 1.74
N ASP A 61 6.93 -6.46 2.66
CA ASP A 61 6.86 -6.73 4.10
C ASP A 61 5.45 -7.24 4.48
N PRO A 62 5.31 -8.44 5.07
CA PRO A 62 4.01 -8.97 5.46
C PRO A 62 3.29 -8.12 6.53
N ASN A 63 4.00 -7.17 7.17
CA ASN A 63 3.44 -6.19 8.10
C ASN A 63 3.25 -4.80 7.47
N SER A 64 3.36 -4.69 6.14
CA SER A 64 3.15 -3.44 5.43
C SER A 64 1.74 -2.92 5.67
N SER A 65 1.66 -1.66 6.09
CA SER A 65 0.43 -1.00 6.53
C SER A 65 0.58 0.53 6.49
N CYS A 66 -0.50 1.26 6.75
CA CYS A 66 -0.45 2.72 6.86
C CYS A 66 0.56 3.26 7.88
N PHE A 67 0.87 2.49 8.93
CA PHE A 67 1.79 2.90 9.99
C PHE A 67 3.22 2.36 9.78
N ARG A 68 3.37 1.36 8.92
CA ARG A 68 4.64 0.75 8.52
C ARG A 68 4.60 0.53 7.01
N ALA A 69 4.71 1.63 6.27
CA ALA A 69 4.51 1.60 4.83
C ALA A 69 5.71 0.94 4.13
N ASP A 70 5.48 -0.18 3.47
CA ASP A 70 6.39 -0.64 2.41
C ASP A 70 6.08 0.12 1.12
N ARG A 71 7.09 0.74 0.54
CA ARG A 71 6.95 1.74 -0.54
C ARG A 71 7.73 1.37 -1.80
N TYR A 72 8.32 0.19 -1.83
CA TYR A 72 9.09 -0.28 -2.96
C TYR A 72 8.74 -1.73 -3.27
N ASP A 73 8.57 -2.03 -4.57
CA ASP A 73 8.37 -3.39 -5.04
C ASP A 73 9.16 -3.65 -6.32
N MET A 74 9.58 -4.89 -6.50
CA MET A 74 10.08 -5.42 -7.77
C MET A 74 9.09 -6.43 -8.30
N GLN A 75 8.26 -6.01 -9.25
CA GLN A 75 7.10 -6.78 -9.65
C GLN A 75 7.28 -7.46 -11.01
N MET A 76 6.87 -8.72 -11.07
CA MET A 76 6.78 -9.48 -12.32
C MET A 76 5.55 -9.05 -13.14
N PHE A 77 5.68 -9.03 -14.46
CA PHE A 77 4.52 -8.80 -15.32
C PHE A 77 3.41 -9.84 -15.13
N SER A 78 2.16 -9.38 -15.23
CA SER A 78 1.03 -10.28 -15.49
C SER A 78 1.11 -10.84 -16.92
N PRO A 79 0.63 -12.08 -17.15
CA PRO A 79 0.33 -12.53 -18.50
C PRO A 79 -0.60 -11.56 -19.24
N ALA A 80 -0.42 -11.44 -20.56
CA ALA A 80 -1.25 -10.57 -21.40
C ALA A 80 -2.75 -10.83 -21.21
N GLY A 81 -3.53 -9.76 -21.05
CA GLY A 81 -4.98 -9.85 -20.81
C GLY A 81 -5.39 -10.27 -19.39
N THR A 82 -4.45 -10.38 -18.46
CA THR A 82 -4.72 -10.75 -17.06
C THR A 82 -4.19 -9.71 -16.09
N ALA A 83 -4.61 -9.80 -14.83
CA ALA A 83 -4.11 -8.99 -13.71
C ALA A 83 -3.69 -9.89 -12.53
N THR A 84 -3.13 -11.07 -12.80
CA THR A 84 -2.80 -12.07 -11.76
C THR A 84 -1.54 -11.75 -10.97
N LYS A 85 -0.70 -10.83 -11.48
CA LYS A 85 0.48 -10.27 -10.82
C LYS A 85 0.31 -8.75 -10.63
N ASN A 86 -0.91 -8.33 -10.35
CA ASN A 86 -1.17 -6.93 -10.00
C ASN A 86 -0.50 -6.56 -8.67
N VAL A 87 -0.35 -5.27 -8.43
CA VAL A 87 0.06 -4.72 -7.13
C VAL A 87 -1.15 -4.05 -6.51
N HIS A 88 -1.48 -4.47 -5.29
CA HIS A 88 -2.48 -3.81 -4.45
C HIS A 88 -1.80 -2.66 -3.71
N ASN A 89 -2.22 -1.43 -4.00
CA ASN A 89 -1.71 -0.26 -3.32
C ASN A 89 -2.80 0.39 -2.48
N ASP A 90 -2.49 0.54 -1.21
CA ASP A 90 -3.40 1.06 -0.21
C ASP A 90 -2.90 2.42 0.29
N ALA A 91 -3.80 3.21 0.84
CA ALA A 91 -3.45 4.43 1.53
C ALA A 91 -4.35 4.77 2.73
N CYS A 92 -3.76 5.50 3.67
CA CYS A 92 -4.46 6.22 4.72
C CYS A 92 -4.08 7.70 4.71
N PHE A 93 -5.02 8.53 5.13
CA PHE A 93 -4.75 9.90 5.60
C PHE A 93 -4.89 9.92 7.11
N LEU A 94 -3.84 10.31 7.83
CA LEU A 94 -3.76 10.18 9.29
C LEU A 94 -3.76 11.56 9.94
N ASP A 95 -4.64 11.80 10.90
CA ASP A 95 -4.53 12.99 11.75
C ASP A 95 -3.29 12.90 12.67
N ARG A 96 -3.05 13.95 13.47
CA ARG A 96 -1.91 14.03 14.39
C ARG A 96 -1.89 12.93 15.45
N ASN A 97 -3.02 12.29 15.72
CA ASN A 97 -3.17 11.20 16.69
C ASN A 97 -3.10 9.82 16.01
N GLY A 98 -2.85 9.77 14.69
CA GLY A 98 -2.85 8.53 13.92
C GLY A 98 -4.26 8.01 13.58
N LYS A 99 -5.31 8.82 13.76
CA LYS A 99 -6.66 8.45 13.34
C LYS A 99 -6.79 8.59 11.83
N LYS A 100 -7.34 7.55 11.18
CA LYS A 100 -7.65 7.57 9.74
C LYS A 100 -8.76 8.59 9.45
N LEU A 101 -8.56 9.40 8.42
CA LEU A 101 -9.47 10.45 7.96
C LEU A 101 -10.23 9.96 6.74
N ASP A 102 -11.56 10.16 6.74
CA ASP A 102 -12.40 9.99 5.56
C ASP A 102 -12.38 11.28 4.74
N GLY A 103 -12.38 11.16 3.42
CA GLY A 103 -12.39 12.31 2.54
C GLY A 103 -12.06 11.95 1.10
N PRO A 104 -12.24 12.91 0.19
CA PRO A 104 -11.92 12.71 -1.21
C PRO A 104 -10.39 12.63 -1.40
N ALA A 105 -9.98 11.71 -2.26
CA ALA A 105 -8.58 11.38 -2.50
C ALA A 105 -8.38 10.92 -3.94
N SER A 106 -7.20 11.21 -4.46
CA SER A 106 -6.77 10.78 -5.79
C SER A 106 -5.55 9.89 -5.73
N PHE A 107 -5.51 8.95 -6.65
CA PHE A 107 -4.45 8.02 -6.93
C PHE A 107 -3.96 8.25 -8.36
N GLU A 108 -2.78 8.85 -8.47
CA GLU A 108 -2.12 9.12 -9.74
C GLU A 108 -1.03 8.10 -10.00
N SER A 109 -1.03 7.53 -11.21
CA SER A 109 -0.01 6.62 -11.71
C SER A 109 0.78 7.28 -12.83
N ARG A 110 2.11 7.12 -12.83
CA ARG A 110 3.00 7.65 -13.88
C ARG A 110 4.09 6.62 -14.22
N GLY A 111 4.65 6.73 -15.42
CA GLY A 111 5.69 5.82 -15.91
C GLY A 111 5.09 4.65 -16.71
N VAL A 112 5.55 3.42 -16.42
CA VAL A 112 4.99 2.20 -17.04
C VAL A 112 3.78 1.68 -16.26
N GLY A 113 3.12 0.63 -16.77
CA GLY A 113 1.94 0.04 -16.14
C GLY A 113 0.66 0.86 -16.32
N VAL A 114 -0.42 0.39 -15.72
CA VAL A 114 -1.75 1.01 -15.74
C VAL A 114 -2.47 0.82 -14.41
N ILE A 115 -3.44 1.68 -14.12
CA ILE A 115 -4.42 1.41 -13.05
C ILE A 115 -5.40 0.36 -13.56
N SER A 116 -5.40 -0.82 -12.93
CA SER A 116 -6.27 -1.94 -13.32
C SER A 116 -7.58 -2.01 -12.54
N ALA A 117 -7.68 -1.34 -11.39
CA ALA A 117 -8.93 -1.23 -10.64
C ALA A 117 -8.97 0.06 -9.80
N CYS A 118 -10.15 0.70 -9.77
CA CYS A 118 -10.46 1.93 -9.03
C CYS A 118 -11.96 1.97 -8.67
N PRO A 119 -12.35 1.74 -7.40
CA PRO A 119 -11.52 1.23 -6.31
C PRO A 119 -11.09 -0.23 -6.55
N ASP A 120 -10.33 -0.79 -5.61
CA ASP A 120 -10.21 -2.25 -5.53
C ASP A 120 -11.60 -2.91 -5.33
N PRO A 121 -12.01 -3.88 -6.18
CA PRO A 121 -13.29 -4.57 -6.08
C PRO A 121 -13.43 -5.48 -4.85
N ASP A 122 -12.35 -5.76 -4.12
CA ASP A 122 -12.36 -6.74 -3.03
C ASP A 122 -13.15 -6.29 -1.79
N ASN A 123 -13.53 -5.00 -1.70
CA ASN A 123 -14.18 -4.42 -0.51
C ASN A 123 -15.35 -3.48 -0.86
N ALA A 124 -16.20 -3.21 0.13
CA ALA A 124 -17.25 -2.20 0.00
C ALA A 124 -16.63 -0.85 -0.36
N GLY A 125 -17.00 -0.34 -1.54
CA GLY A 125 -16.36 0.78 -2.22
C GLY A 125 -16.48 2.14 -1.53
N PRO A 126 -15.72 3.14 -2.00
CA PRO A 126 -15.94 4.53 -1.63
C PRO A 126 -17.34 4.95 -2.07
N LYS A 127 -17.84 6.06 -1.52
CA LYS A 127 -19.18 6.59 -1.86
C LYS A 127 -19.35 6.75 -3.38
N THR A 128 -18.27 7.17 -4.05
CA THR A 128 -18.11 7.25 -5.51
C THR A 128 -16.64 7.05 -5.86
N ALA A 129 -16.39 6.51 -7.06
CA ALA A 129 -15.06 6.47 -7.66
C ALA A 129 -15.13 6.76 -9.16
N SER A 130 -14.05 7.28 -9.71
CA SER A 130 -13.91 7.52 -11.15
C SER A 130 -12.49 7.31 -11.62
N LEU A 131 -12.34 6.60 -12.73
CA LEU A 131 -11.08 6.34 -13.39
C LEU A 131 -10.99 7.17 -14.67
N ARG A 132 -9.87 7.87 -14.87
CA ARG A 132 -9.64 8.81 -15.98
C ARG A 132 -8.24 8.64 -16.56
N ASP A 133 -8.15 8.94 -17.85
CA ASP A 133 -6.90 9.25 -18.54
C ASP A 133 -6.71 10.76 -18.48
N LYS A 134 -5.88 11.23 -17.53
CA LYS A 134 -5.61 12.64 -17.26
C LYS A 134 -4.69 13.23 -18.32
N ASN A 135 -3.75 12.44 -18.86
CA ASN A 135 -2.72 12.94 -19.77
C ASN A 135 -3.04 12.74 -21.27
N GLY A 136 -4.07 11.95 -21.60
CA GLY A 136 -4.57 11.72 -22.95
C GLY A 136 -3.77 10.68 -23.76
N ASP A 137 -2.95 9.83 -23.11
CA ASP A 137 -2.15 8.81 -23.79
C ASP A 137 -2.90 7.50 -24.09
N GLY A 138 -4.19 7.45 -23.75
CA GLY A 138 -5.08 6.31 -23.92
C GLY A 138 -5.04 5.33 -22.75
N ARG A 139 -4.35 5.64 -21.64
CA ARG A 139 -4.29 4.82 -20.43
C ARG A 139 -4.88 5.57 -19.26
N ALA A 140 -5.67 4.87 -18.46
CA ALA A 140 -6.10 5.42 -17.19
C ALA A 140 -4.92 5.57 -16.22
N ASP A 141 -4.70 6.80 -15.77
CA ASP A 141 -3.58 7.20 -14.92
C ASP A 141 -4.02 8.02 -13.69
N LEU A 142 -5.32 8.34 -13.57
CA LEU A 142 -5.93 8.99 -12.42
C LEU A 142 -7.16 8.22 -11.94
N CYS A 143 -7.14 7.81 -10.67
CA CYS A 143 -8.29 7.26 -9.95
C CYS A 143 -8.69 8.22 -8.83
N PHE A 144 -9.94 8.69 -8.84
CA PHE A 144 -10.52 9.46 -7.75
C PHE A 144 -11.44 8.58 -6.90
N GLN A 145 -11.41 8.76 -5.58
CA GLN A 145 -12.27 8.11 -4.60
C GLN A 145 -12.78 9.16 -3.60
N SER A 146 -14.09 9.22 -3.36
CA SER A 146 -14.67 10.25 -2.47
C SER A 146 -14.64 9.92 -0.97
N GLY A 147 -14.03 8.80 -0.60
CA GLY A 147 -13.88 8.34 0.77
C GLY A 147 -13.11 7.04 0.83
N TYR A 148 -12.77 6.57 2.03
CA TYR A 148 -12.14 5.26 2.18
C TYR A 148 -13.16 4.12 1.98
N GLN A 149 -12.66 2.92 1.74
CA GLN A 149 -13.40 1.66 1.80
C GLN A 149 -13.34 1.09 3.21
N THR A 150 -14.31 0.22 3.52
CA THR A 150 -14.29 -0.56 4.77
C THR A 150 -13.80 -1.97 4.47
N LYS A 151 -12.65 -2.35 5.03
CA LYS A 151 -12.06 -3.68 4.89
C LYS A 151 -12.39 -4.58 6.08
N GLY A 152 -12.91 -5.77 5.77
CA GLY A 152 -13.18 -6.86 6.73
C GLY A 152 -14.13 -6.50 7.90
N THR A 153 -14.24 -7.44 8.86
CA THR A 153 -15.07 -7.28 10.07
C THR A 153 -14.47 -6.29 11.08
N ALA A 154 -13.17 -6.00 10.96
CA ALA A 154 -12.45 -5.08 11.85
C ALA A 154 -12.62 -3.60 11.46
N GLY A 155 -13.19 -3.30 10.29
CA GLY A 155 -13.44 -1.92 9.86
C GLY A 155 -12.17 -1.15 9.52
N ASP A 156 -11.20 -1.80 8.88
CA ASP A 156 -10.01 -1.09 8.41
C ASP A 156 -10.40 -0.09 7.32
N PHE A 157 -10.18 1.19 7.59
CA PHE A 157 -10.63 2.30 6.75
C PHE A 157 -9.52 2.81 5.82
N GLU A 158 -9.44 2.29 4.61
CA GLU A 158 -8.33 2.55 3.68
C GLU A 158 -8.82 2.86 2.26
N PHE A 159 -8.01 3.56 1.50
CA PHE A 159 -8.20 3.74 0.06
C PHE A 159 -7.44 2.65 -0.67
N HIS A 160 -8.03 2.04 -1.69
CA HIS A 160 -7.40 0.92 -2.39
C HIS A 160 -7.46 1.11 -3.90
N ALA A 161 -6.34 0.84 -4.57
CA ALA A 161 -6.26 0.77 -6.01
C ALA A 161 -5.37 -0.41 -6.43
N ARG A 162 -5.58 -0.91 -7.66
CA ARG A 162 -4.71 -1.93 -8.25
C ARG A 162 -3.96 -1.41 -9.44
N LEU A 163 -2.72 -1.87 -9.54
CA LEU A 163 -1.82 -1.58 -10.64
C LEU A 163 -1.47 -2.86 -11.37
N ASN A 164 -1.32 -2.78 -12.68
CA ASN A 164 -0.93 -3.92 -13.48
C ASN A 164 0.00 -3.52 -14.62
N ASN A 165 0.82 -4.47 -15.04
CA ASN A 165 1.70 -4.32 -16.19
C ASN A 165 1.87 -5.69 -16.85
N THR A 166 1.68 -5.76 -18.16
CA THR A 166 1.70 -7.02 -18.91
C THR A 166 2.91 -7.19 -19.83
N GLY A 167 3.91 -6.30 -19.76
CA GLY A 167 5.10 -6.45 -20.59
C GLY A 167 5.99 -5.22 -20.80
N MET A 168 5.68 -4.07 -20.19
CA MET A 168 6.52 -2.87 -20.32
C MET A 168 7.51 -2.80 -19.16
N VAL A 169 8.78 -3.07 -19.45
CA VAL A 169 9.88 -2.93 -18.48
C VAL A 169 10.03 -1.46 -18.08
N GLY A 170 10.21 -1.20 -16.79
CA GLY A 170 10.52 0.13 -16.28
C GLY A 170 9.91 0.41 -14.91
N THR A 171 10.02 1.66 -14.48
CA THR A 171 9.50 2.10 -13.19
C THR A 171 8.12 2.73 -13.34
N GLN A 172 7.22 2.36 -12.43
CA GLN A 172 5.96 3.01 -12.18
C GLN A 172 6.04 3.74 -10.84
N TYR A 173 5.65 5.01 -10.83
CA TYR A 173 5.47 5.78 -9.61
C TYR A 173 3.98 5.99 -9.41
N VAL A 174 3.52 5.78 -8.18
CA VAL A 174 2.13 6.10 -7.85
C VAL A 174 2.07 6.98 -6.63
N THR A 175 1.11 7.88 -6.62
CA THR A 175 0.95 8.88 -5.58
C THR A 175 -0.50 8.93 -5.14
N TRP A 176 -0.71 8.82 -3.84
CA TRP A 176 -1.96 9.21 -3.21
C TRP A 176 -1.87 10.62 -2.69
N CYS A 177 -2.96 11.36 -2.83
CA CYS A 177 -3.16 12.67 -2.23
C CYS A 177 -4.59 12.82 -1.72
N SER A 178 -4.78 13.65 -0.68
CA SER A 178 -6.11 14.14 -0.36
C SER A 178 -6.44 15.17 -1.42
N ASP A 179 -7.58 15.03 -2.10
CA ASP A 179 -7.90 15.78 -3.31
C ASP A 179 -9.38 16.16 -3.26
N LYS A 180 -9.69 17.42 -2.97
CA LYS A 180 -11.08 17.86 -2.72
C LYS A 180 -11.85 18.20 -3.97
N ASP A 181 -11.17 18.64 -5.02
CA ASP A 181 -11.76 19.07 -6.29
C ASP A 181 -11.68 18.00 -7.38
N ALA A 182 -11.08 16.84 -7.05
CA ALA A 182 -11.00 15.67 -7.90
C ALA A 182 -10.22 15.94 -9.18
N ASP A 183 -9.12 16.70 -9.10
CA ASP A 183 -8.30 17.01 -10.27
C ASP A 183 -6.92 16.29 -10.28
N GLY A 184 -6.56 15.65 -9.16
CA GLY A 184 -5.34 14.85 -9.00
C GLY A 184 -4.42 15.35 -7.90
N CYS A 185 -3.11 15.09 -8.03
CA CYS A 185 -2.13 15.29 -6.95
C CYS A 185 -1.09 16.39 -7.21
N SER A 186 -1.27 17.16 -8.28
CA SER A 186 -0.30 18.15 -8.75
C SER A 186 -0.10 19.31 -7.76
N ASP A 187 -1.20 19.92 -7.33
CA ASP A 187 -1.26 21.04 -6.42
C ASP A 187 -1.43 20.61 -4.95
N GLU A 188 -1.67 19.33 -4.73
CA GLU A 188 -1.85 18.80 -3.38
C GLU A 188 -0.55 18.72 -2.58
N TRP A 189 -0.65 19.24 -1.35
CA TRP A 189 0.44 19.28 -0.38
C TRP A 189 0.55 17.97 0.40
N ASN A 190 -0.59 17.34 0.68
CA ASN A 190 -0.64 16.12 1.46
C ASN A 190 -0.64 14.91 0.55
N LYS A 191 0.56 14.42 0.22
CA LYS A 191 0.75 13.28 -0.67
C LYS A 191 1.76 12.27 -0.15
N SER A 192 1.61 11.04 -0.61
CA SER A 192 2.52 9.94 -0.35
C SER A 192 2.64 9.07 -1.58
N SER A 193 3.87 8.69 -1.90
CA SER A 193 4.16 7.92 -3.11
C SER A 193 4.83 6.60 -2.77
N ILE A 194 4.63 5.62 -3.65
CA ILE A 194 5.43 4.39 -3.71
C ILE A 194 6.06 4.27 -5.10
N ARG A 195 6.92 3.28 -5.23
CA ARG A 195 7.61 2.95 -6.46
C ARG A 195 7.52 1.46 -6.74
N ILE A 196 7.24 1.10 -7.98
CA ILE A 196 7.24 -0.29 -8.44
C ILE A 196 8.15 -0.39 -9.65
N ASP A 197 9.13 -1.27 -9.59
CA ASP A 197 9.98 -1.61 -10.73
C ASP A 197 9.44 -2.88 -11.39
N TRP A 198 9.03 -2.76 -12.66
CA TRP A 198 8.44 -3.85 -13.41
C TRP A 198 9.46 -4.53 -14.32
N SER A 199 9.54 -5.85 -14.23
CA SER A 199 10.42 -6.66 -15.06
C SER A 199 9.78 -7.99 -15.44
N ALA A 200 10.37 -8.69 -16.39
CA ALA A 200 9.84 -9.97 -16.86
C ALA A 200 9.90 -11.08 -15.80
N ASP A 201 10.80 -10.96 -14.82
CA ASP A 201 11.07 -11.97 -13.80
C ASP A 201 10.85 -11.47 -12.36
N GLY A 202 10.46 -10.20 -12.18
CA GLY A 202 10.28 -9.58 -10.87
C GLY A 202 11.59 -9.30 -10.12
N LYS A 203 12.73 -9.23 -10.82
CA LYS A 203 14.05 -9.06 -10.18
C LYS A 203 14.84 -7.87 -10.69
N GLY A 204 14.37 -7.23 -11.76
CA GLY A 204 14.99 -6.03 -12.29
C GLY A 204 14.67 -4.81 -11.42
N SER A 205 15.71 -4.12 -10.93
CA SER A 205 15.58 -2.76 -10.42
C SER A 205 16.10 -1.78 -11.46
N PHE A 206 15.51 -0.59 -11.49
CA PHE A 206 15.96 0.48 -12.38
C PHE A 206 16.59 1.58 -11.50
N SER A 207 17.66 2.24 -11.93
CA SER A 207 18.04 3.47 -11.22
C SER A 207 17.03 4.54 -11.61
N GLY A 208 16.39 5.19 -10.64
CA GLY A 208 15.54 6.34 -10.88
C GLY A 208 16.39 7.45 -11.51
N GLY A 209 16.42 7.51 -12.85
CA GLY A 209 16.85 8.70 -13.56
C GLY A 209 15.94 9.81 -13.09
N GLY A 210 16.53 10.86 -12.52
CA GLY A 210 15.80 11.94 -11.85
C GLY A 210 14.59 12.38 -12.65
N TYR A 211 13.41 12.19 -12.07
CA TYR A 211 12.23 12.90 -12.51
C TYR A 211 12.45 14.36 -12.11
N ASP A 212 12.88 15.18 -13.06
CA ASP A 212 12.64 16.62 -12.96
C ASP A 212 11.12 16.84 -13.05
N GLY A 213 10.59 17.57 -12.08
CA GLY A 213 9.19 17.89 -12.01
C GLY A 213 8.83 18.95 -13.05
N ARG A 214 8.33 18.51 -14.20
CA ARG A 214 7.37 19.25 -15.04
C ARG A 214 6.25 18.26 -15.34
N TRP A 215 4.99 18.52 -15.01
CA TRP A 215 4.19 19.73 -15.22
C TRP A 215 3.20 19.95 -14.07
#